data_AF-A0A507WCJ1-F1
#
_entry.id   AF-A0A507WCJ1-F1
#
_cell.length_a   1.000
_cell.length_b   1.000
_cell.length_c   1.000
_cell.angle_alpha   90.00
_cell.angle_beta   90.00
_cell.angle_gamma   90.00
#
_symmetry.space_group_name_H-M   'P 1'
#
loop_
_entity.id
_entity.type
_entity.pdbx_description
1 polymer ?
#
loop_
_entity_poly.entity_id
_entity_poly.type
_entity_poly.pdbx_seq_one_letter_code
_entity_poly.pdbx_strand_id
1 'polypeptide(L)'
;MKSSTDLRVSHQVVGWRMGHCLKAIIGREQDIKSLAKDWLHAECSALAQGFWLMSLTDELLDDINELINCPDADPYTEFGYLSASLSALLETKSHLTALAYIETDYFGGIGYQAAILYESGKVRIQPLKTDDLWDHQQQLRVQVPTGMRAINTILKAMGVVCVQRDVDEFDTIKLGWQR
;
A
#
# COMPACT_ATOMS: atom_id res chain seq x y z
N MET A 1 -49.82 25.12 3.92
CA MET A 1 -49.72 24.40 2.63
C MET A 1 -48.42 24.82 1.97
N LYS A 2 -47.50 23.85 1.77
CA LYS A 2 -46.26 23.83 0.93
C LYS A 2 -45.25 24.99 1.15
N SER A 3 -44.15 24.80 1.89
CA SER A 3 -42.91 24.07 1.53
C SER A 3 -42.28 24.55 0.21
N SER A 4 -41.09 25.14 0.29
CA SER A 4 -39.88 24.55 -0.31
C SER A 4 -38.66 25.44 -0.02
N THR A 5 -37.81 24.99 0.89
CA THR A 5 -36.46 25.51 1.10
C THR A 5 -35.56 24.86 0.05
N ASP A 6 -35.13 25.63 -0.95
CA ASP A 6 -34.24 25.14 -2.01
C ASP A 6 -32.79 25.13 -1.49
N LEU A 7 -32.46 24.05 -0.76
CA LEU A 7 -31.10 23.70 -0.41
C LEU A 7 -30.39 23.22 -1.68
N ARG A 8 -29.65 24.12 -2.33
CA ARG A 8 -28.65 23.75 -3.33
C ARG A 8 -27.55 22.94 -2.64
N VAL A 9 -27.69 21.63 -2.66
CA VAL A 9 -26.63 20.68 -2.31
C VAL A 9 -25.54 20.84 -3.38
N SER A 10 -24.48 21.54 -3.02
CA SER A 10 -23.23 21.55 -3.75
C SER A 10 -22.65 20.13 -3.75
N HIS A 11 -22.91 19.37 -4.82
CA HIS A 11 -22.12 18.19 -5.14
C HIS A 11 -20.71 18.68 -5.52
N GLN A 12 -19.83 18.79 -4.53
CA GLN A 12 -18.41 18.83 -4.78
C GLN A 12 -18.01 17.43 -5.27
N VAL A 13 -17.98 17.26 -6.58
CA VAL A 13 -17.24 16.18 -7.23
C VAL A 13 -15.77 16.46 -6.92
N VAL A 14 -15.24 15.85 -5.86
CA VAL A 14 -13.81 15.88 -5.57
C VAL A 14 -13.15 15.09 -6.71
N GLY A 15 -12.53 15.82 -7.64
CA GLY A 15 -11.96 15.26 -8.85
C GLY A 15 -10.81 14.29 -8.54
N TRP A 16 -11.05 12.99 -8.71
CA TRP A 16 -10.04 11.93 -8.82
C TRP A 16 -9.23 12.05 -10.13
N ARG A 17 -8.56 13.19 -10.33
CA ARG A 17 -7.74 13.47 -11.54
C ARG A 17 -6.26 13.13 -11.40
N MET A 18 -5.85 12.36 -10.39
CA MET A 18 -4.44 12.07 -10.16
C MET A 18 -4.17 10.58 -10.27
N GLY A 19 -3.10 10.24 -10.99
CA GLY A 19 -2.51 8.92 -10.84
C GLY A 19 -1.93 8.75 -9.44
N HIS A 20 -1.93 7.53 -8.94
CA HIS A 20 -1.38 7.16 -7.63
C HIS A 20 -0.46 5.95 -7.83
N CYS A 21 0.84 6.22 -7.81
CA CYS A 21 1.87 5.19 -7.85
C CYS A 21 2.64 5.28 -6.54
N LEU A 22 2.71 4.16 -5.81
CA LEU A 22 3.35 4.10 -4.49
C LEU A 22 3.99 2.73 -4.35
N LYS A 23 5.23 2.70 -3.87
CA LYS A 23 5.99 1.50 -3.52
C LYS A 23 6.54 1.76 -2.12
N ALA A 24 6.17 0.95 -1.14
CA ALA A 24 6.48 1.30 0.23
C ALA A 24 6.55 0.10 1.17
N ILE A 25 7.36 0.27 2.22
CA ILE A 25 7.39 -0.61 3.39
C ILE A 25 6.62 0.07 4.52
N ILE A 26 5.68 -0.63 5.12
CA ILE A 26 4.88 -0.17 6.25
C ILE A 26 5.19 -1.01 7.49
N GLY A 27 5.34 -0.34 8.63
CA GLY A 27 5.65 -0.96 9.91
C GLY A 27 5.40 -0.01 11.07
N ARG A 28 5.86 -0.36 12.28
CA ARG A 28 5.85 0.55 13.42
C ARG A 28 6.97 1.58 13.31
N GLU A 29 6.79 2.72 13.96
CA GLU A 29 7.74 3.84 13.93
C GLU A 29 9.20 3.44 14.14
N GLN A 30 9.47 2.71 15.22
CA GLN A 30 10.84 2.38 15.61
C GLN A 30 11.48 1.42 14.59
N ASP A 31 10.69 0.51 14.04
CA ASP A 31 11.15 -0.50 13.09
C ASP A 31 11.46 0.12 11.73
N ILE A 32 10.57 0.96 11.21
CA ILE A 32 10.78 1.68 9.94
C ILE A 32 11.96 2.65 10.05
N LYS A 33 12.05 3.40 11.15
CA LYS A 33 13.22 4.27 11.39
C LYS A 33 14.51 3.49 11.57
N SER A 34 14.47 2.29 12.13
CA SER A 34 15.65 1.44 12.26
C SER A 34 16.09 0.90 10.90
N LEU A 35 15.13 0.45 10.08
CA LEU A 35 15.39 0.00 8.71
C LEU A 35 15.99 1.12 7.86
N ALA A 36 15.45 2.34 7.99
CA ALA A 36 15.86 3.49 7.19
C ALA A 36 17.30 3.96 7.41
N LYS A 37 17.86 3.72 8.60
CA LYS A 37 19.24 4.13 8.92
C LYS A 37 20.28 3.43 8.05
N ASP A 38 19.93 2.28 7.48
CA ASP A 38 20.83 1.50 6.64
C ASP A 38 20.90 2.02 5.19
N TRP A 39 20.07 3.02 4.83
CA TRP A 39 19.88 3.46 3.44
C TRP A 39 19.95 4.98 3.29
N LEU A 40 20.75 5.45 2.33
CA LEU A 40 20.97 6.88 2.11
C LEU A 40 19.73 7.60 1.57
N HIS A 41 18.99 6.95 0.67
CA HIS A 41 17.83 7.50 -0.02
C HIS A 41 16.50 7.16 0.65
N ALA A 42 16.54 6.63 1.88
CA ALA A 42 15.31 6.29 2.61
C ALA A 42 14.59 7.53 3.14
N GLU A 43 13.41 7.78 2.59
CA GLU A 43 12.46 8.76 3.12
C GLU A 43 11.38 8.06 3.91
N CYS A 44 11.11 8.54 5.13
CA CYS A 44 10.09 7.98 5.99
C CYS A 44 9.06 9.03 6.40
N SER A 45 7.79 8.64 6.38
CA SER A 45 6.68 9.47 6.81
C SER A 45 5.86 8.79 7.89
N ALA A 46 5.34 9.60 8.82
CA ALA A 46 4.43 9.13 9.84
C ALA A 46 3.04 8.90 9.24
N LEU A 47 2.44 7.76 9.56
CA LEU A 47 1.03 7.46 9.32
C LEU A 47 0.25 7.58 10.64
N ALA A 48 -1.06 7.35 10.59
CA ALA A 48 -1.86 7.32 11.82
C ALA A 48 -1.55 6.05 12.67
N GLN A 49 -1.98 6.06 13.94
CA GLN A 49 -1.92 4.91 14.86
C GLN A 49 -0.52 4.34 15.11
N GLY A 50 0.52 5.17 15.00
CA GLY A 50 1.91 4.77 15.23
C GLY A 50 2.51 3.90 14.13
N PHE A 51 1.83 3.79 12.98
CA PHE A 51 2.41 3.25 11.77
C PHE A 51 3.26 4.29 11.06
N TRP A 52 4.28 3.81 10.37
CA TRP A 52 5.16 4.61 9.54
C TRP A 52 5.34 3.92 8.20
N LEU A 53 5.68 4.72 7.21
CA LEU A 53 5.95 4.30 5.85
C LEU A 53 7.37 4.72 5.49
N MET A 54 8.08 3.83 4.81
CA MET A 54 9.28 4.14 4.03
C MET A 54 8.91 4.06 2.55
N SER A 55 9.01 5.18 1.83
CA SER A 55 8.84 5.19 0.37
C SER A 55 10.06 4.55 -0.29
N LEU A 56 9.83 3.75 -1.32
CA LEU A 56 10.86 3.10 -2.11
C LEU A 56 10.93 3.77 -3.48
N THR A 57 11.83 4.75 -3.61
CA THR A 57 12.14 5.37 -4.89
C THR A 57 12.90 4.39 -5.79
N ASP A 58 12.99 4.69 -7.08
CA ASP A 58 13.71 3.83 -8.01
C ASP A 58 15.21 3.76 -7.63
N GLU A 59 15.81 4.86 -7.16
CA GLU A 59 17.19 4.88 -6.66
C GLU A 59 17.37 4.00 -5.43
N LEU A 60 16.42 4.02 -4.48
CA LEU A 60 16.50 3.17 -3.30
C LEU A 60 16.29 1.69 -3.64
N LEU A 61 15.44 1.37 -4.61
CA LEU A 61 15.27 0.01 -5.10
C LEU A 61 16.56 -0.50 -5.77
N ASP A 62 17.21 0.34 -6.58
CA ASP A 62 18.49 0.02 -7.20
C ASP A 62 19.58 -0.22 -6.13
N ASP A 63 19.70 0.67 -5.14
CA ASP A 63 20.61 0.50 -4.00
C ASP A 63 20.40 -0.83 -3.27
N ILE A 64 19.14 -1.19 -2.98
CA ILE A 64 18.79 -2.46 -2.31
C ILE A 64 19.19 -3.65 -3.19
N ASN A 65 18.89 -3.58 -4.49
CA ASN A 65 19.23 -4.63 -5.44
C ASN A 65 20.74 -4.84 -5.58
N GLU A 66 21.52 -3.76 -5.65
CA GLU A 66 22.98 -3.81 -5.76
C GLU A 66 23.64 -4.30 -4.47
N LEU A 67 23.18 -3.83 -3.30
CA LEU A 67 23.80 -4.18 -2.02
C LEU A 67 23.50 -5.62 -1.60
N ILE A 68 22.24 -6.05 -1.74
CA ILE A 68 21.83 -7.41 -1.38
C ILE A 68 22.24 -8.40 -2.47
N ASN A 69 22.12 -8.01 -3.75
CA ASN A 69 22.53 -8.77 -4.92
C ASN A 69 22.07 -10.24 -4.88
N CYS A 70 20.79 -10.45 -4.57
CA CYS A 70 20.19 -11.78 -4.57
C CYS A 70 20.17 -12.31 -6.02
N PRO A 71 20.74 -13.50 -6.29
CA PRO A 71 20.82 -14.04 -7.65
C PRO A 71 19.52 -14.67 -8.14
N ASP A 72 18.52 -14.79 -7.26
CA ASP A 72 17.25 -15.43 -7.56
C ASP A 72 16.36 -14.51 -8.43
N ALA A 73 15.47 -15.12 -9.19
CA ALA A 73 14.44 -14.37 -9.92
C ALA A 73 13.40 -13.79 -8.96
N ASP A 74 12.73 -12.72 -9.41
CA ASP A 74 11.69 -12.08 -8.62
C ASP A 74 10.58 -13.09 -8.21
N PRO A 75 10.23 -13.14 -6.92
CA PRO A 75 9.51 -14.27 -6.37
C PRO A 75 8.01 -14.30 -6.67
N TYR A 76 7.42 -13.15 -7.02
CA TYR A 76 5.97 -12.95 -7.03
C TYR A 76 5.51 -12.11 -8.23
N THR A 77 4.55 -12.62 -9.00
CA THR A 77 4.06 -11.97 -10.23
C THR A 77 3.00 -10.91 -9.96
N GLU A 78 2.49 -10.82 -8.73
CA GLU A 78 1.53 -9.82 -8.29
C GLU A 78 2.12 -8.40 -8.31
N PHE A 79 3.43 -8.31 -8.11
CA PHE A 79 4.19 -7.08 -7.94
C PHE A 79 4.99 -6.73 -9.20
N GLY A 80 5.14 -5.43 -9.45
CA GLY A 80 6.02 -4.90 -10.49
C GLY A 80 7.42 -4.54 -9.99
N TYR A 81 7.61 -4.35 -8.69
CA TYR A 81 8.84 -3.80 -8.11
C TYR A 81 9.40 -4.59 -6.92
N LEU A 82 8.69 -5.62 -6.44
CA LEU A 82 9.19 -6.51 -5.39
C LEU A 82 10.23 -7.48 -5.95
N SER A 83 11.50 -7.10 -5.89
CA SER A 83 12.60 -7.96 -6.30
C SER A 83 12.91 -9.07 -5.29
N ALA A 84 13.66 -10.09 -5.74
CA ALA A 84 14.21 -11.10 -4.83
C ALA A 84 15.07 -10.49 -3.71
N SER A 85 15.89 -9.49 -4.03
CA SER A 85 16.71 -8.75 -3.06
C SER A 85 15.88 -8.01 -2.02
N LEU A 86 14.81 -7.32 -2.44
CA LEU A 86 13.91 -6.63 -1.51
C LEU A 86 13.14 -7.63 -0.63
N SER A 87 12.69 -8.75 -1.19
CA SER A 87 12.04 -9.81 -0.41
C SER A 87 12.99 -10.39 0.64
N ALA A 88 14.23 -10.70 0.28
CA ALA A 88 15.24 -11.22 1.22
C ALA A 88 15.59 -10.22 2.34
N LEU A 89 15.63 -8.92 2.01
CA LEU A 89 15.77 -7.85 3.00
C LEU A 89 14.60 -7.85 3.99
N LEU A 90 13.37 -7.93 3.50
CA LEU A 90 12.16 -7.92 4.33
C LEU A 90 12.05 -9.17 5.21
N GLU A 91 12.41 -10.35 4.70
CA GLU A 91 12.53 -11.56 5.52
C GLU A 91 13.53 -11.33 6.65
N THR A 92 14.75 -10.90 6.34
CA THR A 92 15.79 -10.65 7.34
C THR A 92 15.35 -9.63 8.39
N LYS A 93 14.70 -8.54 7.99
CA LYS A 93 14.33 -7.44 8.89
C LYS A 93 13.05 -7.70 9.68
N SER A 94 12.21 -8.65 9.23
CA SER A 94 10.97 -9.03 9.89
C SER A 94 11.11 -10.06 11.02
N HIS A 95 12.33 -10.42 11.44
CA HIS A 95 12.52 -11.41 12.52
C HIS A 95 11.87 -11.00 13.86
N LEU A 96 11.86 -9.71 14.18
CA LEU A 96 11.35 -9.18 15.46
C LEU A 96 10.16 -8.23 15.29
N THR A 97 9.68 -8.04 14.07
CA THR A 97 8.59 -7.11 13.76
C THR A 97 7.81 -7.54 12.52
N ALA A 98 6.61 -7.01 12.37
CA ALA A 98 5.80 -7.19 11.18
C ALA A 98 6.06 -6.05 10.19
N LEU A 99 6.44 -6.40 8.96
CA LEU A 99 6.67 -5.46 7.86
C LEU A 99 5.76 -5.82 6.69
N ALA A 100 4.99 -4.86 6.22
CA ALA A 100 4.23 -4.99 4.99
C ALA A 100 4.97 -4.31 3.85
N TYR A 101 4.99 -4.93 2.68
CA TYR A 101 5.32 -4.25 1.43
C TYR A 101 4.06 -4.05 0.62
N ILE A 102 3.90 -2.86 0.03
CA ILE A 102 2.74 -2.49 -0.77
C ILE A 102 3.15 -1.84 -2.09
N GLU A 103 2.33 -2.08 -3.11
CA GLU A 103 2.38 -1.38 -4.38
C GLU A 103 0.99 -0.85 -4.74
N THR A 104 0.96 0.32 -5.36
CA THR A 104 -0.21 0.79 -6.09
C THR A 104 0.25 1.36 -7.42
N ASP A 105 -0.55 1.18 -8.46
CA ASP A 105 -0.41 1.88 -9.73
C ASP A 105 -1.81 2.14 -10.29
N TYR A 106 -2.29 3.37 -10.09
CA TYR A 106 -3.59 3.83 -10.52
C TYR A 106 -3.47 5.01 -11.48
N PHE A 107 -4.28 5.00 -12.54
CA PHE A 107 -4.49 6.13 -13.43
C PHE A 107 -5.97 6.25 -13.81
N GLY A 108 -6.59 7.41 -13.55
CA GLY A 108 -8.02 7.61 -13.81
C GLY A 108 -8.94 6.64 -13.05
N GLY A 109 -8.45 6.08 -11.94
CA GLY A 109 -9.14 5.05 -11.16
C GLY A 109 -9.04 3.62 -11.72
N ILE A 110 -8.40 3.41 -12.86
CA ILE A 110 -8.06 2.05 -13.30
C ILE A 110 -6.64 1.74 -12.85
N GLY A 111 -6.37 0.51 -12.43
CA GLY A 111 -5.07 0.16 -11.89
C GLY A 111 -5.12 -1.01 -10.94
N TYR A 112 -4.07 -1.16 -10.15
CA TYR A 112 -3.99 -2.24 -9.15
C TYR A 112 -3.40 -1.76 -7.84
N GLN A 113 -3.59 -2.59 -6.83
CA GLN A 113 -2.80 -2.58 -5.62
C GLN A 113 -2.39 -4.00 -5.26
N ALA A 114 -1.19 -4.14 -4.70
CA ALA A 114 -0.66 -5.40 -4.22
C ALA A 114 -0.07 -5.21 -2.82
N ALA A 115 -0.11 -6.27 -2.01
CA ALA A 115 0.43 -6.24 -0.65
C ALA A 115 0.88 -7.62 -0.18
N ILE A 116 1.93 -7.66 0.63
CA ILE A 116 2.48 -8.86 1.27
C ILE A 116 2.89 -8.53 2.70
N LEU A 117 2.79 -9.51 3.61
CA LEU A 117 3.17 -9.33 5.01
C LEU A 117 4.28 -10.32 5.41
N TYR A 118 5.38 -9.76 5.92
CA TYR A 118 6.48 -10.49 6.52
C TYR A 118 6.42 -10.38 8.05
N GLU A 119 6.60 -11.50 8.75
CA GLU A 119 6.68 -11.54 10.21
C GLU A 119 7.43 -12.81 10.64
N SER A 120 8.24 -12.68 11.69
CA SER A 120 9.09 -13.78 12.21
C SER A 120 10.06 -14.34 11.17
N GLY A 121 10.58 -13.49 10.28
CA GLY A 121 11.62 -13.87 9.32
C GLY A 121 11.12 -14.55 8.05
N LYS A 122 9.83 -14.47 7.76
CA LYS A 122 9.18 -15.18 6.65
C LYS A 122 7.91 -14.46 6.21
N VAL A 123 7.41 -14.86 5.05
CA VAL A 123 6.07 -14.44 4.60
C VAL A 123 4.98 -15.03 5.50
N ARG A 124 4.26 -14.17 6.22
CA ARG A 124 3.10 -14.53 7.04
C ARG A 124 1.81 -14.56 6.23
N ILE A 125 1.60 -13.56 5.36
CA ILE A 125 0.48 -13.53 4.41
C ILE A 125 1.08 -13.44 3.03
N GLN A 126 0.73 -14.41 2.17
CA GLN A 126 1.16 -14.48 0.78
C GLN A 126 0.75 -13.23 -0.01
N PRO A 127 1.41 -12.92 -1.14
CA PRO A 127 1.00 -11.83 -2.02
C PRO A 127 -0.51 -11.80 -2.27
N LEU A 128 -1.09 -10.62 -2.11
CA LEU A 128 -2.46 -10.33 -2.49
C LEU A 128 -2.43 -9.23 -3.55
N LYS A 129 -3.29 -9.35 -4.56
CA LYS A 129 -3.50 -8.31 -5.59
C LYS A 129 -4.99 -8.06 -5.76
N THR A 130 -5.34 -6.79 -5.96
CA THR A 130 -6.67 -6.38 -6.39
C THR A 130 -6.56 -5.35 -7.49
N ASP A 131 -7.25 -5.60 -8.60
CA ASP A 131 -7.32 -4.74 -9.77
C ASP A 131 -8.66 -3.98 -9.79
N ASP A 132 -8.63 -2.70 -10.16
CA ASP A 132 -9.80 -1.94 -10.54
C ASP A 132 -9.82 -1.80 -12.06
N LEU A 133 -10.81 -2.41 -12.69
CA LEU A 133 -10.93 -2.51 -14.14
C LEU A 133 -12.21 -1.79 -14.62
N TRP A 134 -12.20 -1.31 -15.86
CA TRP A 134 -13.42 -0.82 -16.51
C TRP A 134 -14.13 -1.98 -17.20
N ASP A 135 -15.34 -2.31 -16.73
CA ASP A 135 -16.19 -3.29 -17.40
C ASP A 135 -16.95 -2.59 -18.54
N HIS A 136 -16.55 -2.89 -19.78
CA HIS A 136 -17.19 -2.32 -20.98
C HIS A 136 -18.62 -2.81 -21.22
N GLN A 137 -19.02 -3.95 -20.67
CA GLN A 137 -20.39 -4.45 -20.82
C GLN A 137 -21.32 -3.75 -19.83
N GLN A 138 -20.88 -3.65 -18.57
CA GLN A 138 -21.67 -3.04 -17.49
C GLN A 138 -21.50 -1.52 -17.41
N GLN A 139 -20.54 -0.95 -18.16
CA GLN A 139 -20.20 0.47 -18.17
C GLN A 139 -19.92 1.01 -16.75
N LEU A 140 -19.22 0.21 -15.95
CA LEU A 140 -18.88 0.53 -14.58
C LEU A 140 -17.50 -0.01 -14.20
N ARG A 141 -16.91 0.56 -13.14
CA ARG A 141 -15.66 0.06 -12.57
C ARG A 141 -15.94 -1.14 -11.68
N VAL A 142 -15.18 -2.21 -11.88
CA VAL A 142 -15.24 -3.45 -11.09
C VAL A 142 -13.91 -3.68 -10.40
N GLN A 143 -13.97 -4.18 -9.17
CA GLN A 143 -12.80 -4.66 -8.44
C GLN A 143 -12.69 -6.17 -8.61
N VAL A 144 -11.49 -6.68 -8.90
CA VAL A 144 -11.20 -8.11 -8.99
C VAL A 144 -9.97 -8.45 -8.14
N PRO A 145 -10.04 -9.47 -7.25
CA PRO A 145 -11.25 -10.12 -6.78
C PRO A 145 -12.18 -9.15 -6.02
N THR A 146 -13.47 -9.46 -6.00
CA THR A 146 -14.45 -8.74 -5.18
C THR A 146 -14.19 -8.97 -3.68
N GLY A 147 -14.45 -7.97 -2.85
CA GLY A 147 -14.29 -8.06 -1.39
C GLY A 147 -13.27 -7.07 -0.85
N MET A 148 -12.60 -7.44 0.24
CA MET A 148 -11.58 -6.59 0.86
C MET A 148 -10.36 -6.44 -0.06
N ARG A 149 -9.85 -5.21 -0.15
CA ARG A 149 -8.69 -4.88 -0.98
C ARG A 149 -7.40 -5.48 -0.42
N ALA A 150 -6.40 -5.70 -1.29
CA ALA A 150 -5.14 -6.32 -0.90
C ALA A 150 -4.45 -5.59 0.25
N ILE A 151 -4.28 -4.26 0.14
CA ILE A 151 -3.62 -3.45 1.18
C ILE A 151 -4.44 -3.46 2.47
N ASN A 152 -5.77 -3.27 2.40
CA ASN A 152 -6.65 -3.29 3.57
C ASN A 152 -6.56 -4.63 4.34
N THR A 153 -6.48 -5.74 3.63
CA THR A 153 -6.33 -7.07 4.24
C THR A 153 -5.06 -7.17 5.08
N ILE A 154 -3.94 -6.66 4.56
CA ILE A 154 -2.66 -6.66 5.27
C ILE A 154 -2.67 -5.69 6.45
N LEU A 155 -3.14 -4.45 6.25
CA LEU A 155 -3.22 -3.45 7.31
C LEU A 155 -4.09 -3.91 8.48
N LYS A 156 -5.20 -4.57 8.19
CA LYS A 156 -6.04 -5.20 9.20
C LYS A 156 -5.28 -6.27 9.99
N ALA A 157 -4.51 -7.12 9.30
CA ALA A 157 -3.69 -8.14 9.94
C ALA A 157 -2.53 -7.57 10.78
N MET A 158 -2.05 -6.37 10.44
CA MET A 158 -1.09 -5.59 11.23
C MET A 158 -1.72 -4.88 12.44
N GLY A 159 -3.05 -4.91 12.55
CA GLY A 159 -3.80 -4.34 13.67
C GLY A 159 -4.21 -2.88 13.50
N VAL A 160 -4.38 -2.40 12.26
CA VAL A 160 -5.07 -1.12 12.03
C VAL A 160 -6.52 -1.22 12.52
N VAL A 161 -6.96 -0.23 13.29
CA VAL A 161 -8.32 -0.18 13.86
C VAL A 161 -9.13 0.94 13.20
N CYS A 162 -10.14 0.58 12.41
CA CYS A 162 -11.08 1.55 11.85
C CYS A 162 -12.02 2.06 12.95
N VAL A 163 -11.90 3.34 13.32
CA VAL A 163 -12.70 3.96 14.38
C VAL A 163 -13.97 4.65 13.86
N GLN A 164 -14.04 4.93 12.56
CA GLN A 164 -15.19 5.54 11.91
C GLN A 164 -15.93 4.51 11.05
N ARG A 165 -17.25 4.63 11.01
CA ARG A 165 -18.08 3.81 10.12
C ARG A 165 -17.76 4.18 8.66
N ASP A 166 -17.69 3.17 7.80
CA ASP A 166 -17.47 3.33 6.35
C ASP A 166 -16.09 3.90 5.96
N VAL A 167 -15.11 3.85 6.89
CA VAL A 167 -13.69 4.16 6.62
C VAL A 167 -12.89 2.86 6.70
N ASP A 168 -12.13 2.55 5.66
CA ASP A 168 -11.30 1.35 5.60
C ASP A 168 -9.91 1.57 6.23
N GLU A 169 -9.09 0.53 6.27
CA GLU A 169 -7.77 0.58 6.89
C GLU A 169 -6.81 1.56 6.18
N PHE A 170 -6.86 1.62 4.84
CA PHE A 170 -6.06 2.50 3.99
C PHE A 170 -6.34 3.98 4.30
N ASP A 171 -7.61 4.37 4.34
CA ASP A 171 -8.03 5.72 4.68
C ASP A 171 -7.76 6.05 6.15
N THR A 172 -7.95 5.07 7.05
CA THR A 172 -7.72 5.22 8.48
C THR A 172 -6.28 5.63 8.80
N ILE A 173 -5.29 5.06 8.08
CA ILE A 173 -3.88 5.43 8.26
C ILE A 173 -3.43 6.56 7.33
N LYS A 174 -4.35 7.15 6.56
CA LYS A 174 -4.14 8.28 5.63
C LYS A 174 -3.13 7.96 4.51
N LEU A 175 -3.17 6.73 4.02
CA LEU A 175 -2.20 6.27 3.03
C LEU A 175 -2.35 6.98 1.68
N GLY A 176 -3.58 7.35 1.29
CA GLY A 176 -3.85 8.07 0.04
C GLY A 176 -3.32 9.51 -0.03
N TRP A 177 -2.70 10.01 1.04
CA TRP A 177 -2.00 11.30 1.04
C TRP A 177 -0.50 11.15 0.77
N GLN A 178 0.02 9.93 0.74
CA GLN A 178 1.39 9.63 0.40
C GLN A 178 1.57 9.59 -1.12
N ARG A 179 2.80 9.82 -1.57
CA ARG A 179 3.23 9.72 -2.97
C ARG A 179 4.57 9.03 -3.01
#